data_AF-A0A537RVG1-F1
#
_entry.id   AF-A0A537RVG1-F1
#
_cell.length_a   1.000
_cell.length_b   1.000
_cell.length_c   1.000
_cell.angle_alpha   90.00
_cell.angle_beta   90.00
_cell.angle_gamma   90.00
#
_symmetry.space_group_name_H-M   'P 1'
#
loop_
_entity.id
_entity.type
_entity.pdbx_description
1 polymer ?
#
loop_
_entity_poly.entity_id
_entity_poly.type
_entity_poly.pdbx_seq_one_letter_code
_entity_poly.pdbx_strand_id
1 'polypeptide(L)'
;AKRSAGTITVTVASDANGDYAFPADRLEPGRYELTIRAAGYGLDGLGLVELAPGKATRADLRLVSTPVTTDRLTNSEWMVSVPGPEDLKRALLNCADCHSLRRIFESKHTATDFLKVFEQRLVGEHRRPAVNPAIAEKLADYLASVNLSRQSTHDFEPKIAPRPTGRATRVIITEYDLPRKEIQPHDVIVDPAGMVWFSHFGEQFLSKLDPKTGKVTDFPIPVQKPNHPKGTLDLEIDADGY
;
A
#
# COMPACT_ATOMS: atom_id res chain seq x y z
N ALA A 1 -13.68 4.44 6.16
CA ALA A 1 -14.30 4.73 7.47
C ALA A 1 -13.40 4.18 8.56
N LYS A 2 -12.93 5.02 9.48
CA LYS A 2 -12.11 4.62 10.61
C LYS A 2 -12.72 5.16 11.89
N ARG A 3 -12.92 4.30 12.89
CA ARG A 3 -13.45 4.72 14.19
C ARG A 3 -12.42 5.59 14.89
N SER A 4 -12.86 6.63 15.61
CA SER A 4 -11.95 7.47 16.40
C SER A 4 -11.14 6.61 17.39
N ALA A 5 -9.81 6.75 17.36
CA ALA A 5 -8.85 5.93 18.11
C ALA A 5 -8.89 4.41 17.82
N GLY A 6 -9.58 3.98 16.75
CA GLY A 6 -9.59 2.59 16.30
C GLY A 6 -8.42 2.27 15.37
N THR A 7 -8.08 0.98 15.28
CA THR A 7 -7.02 0.44 14.40
C THR A 7 -7.57 -0.20 13.13
N ILE A 8 -8.89 -0.28 12.99
CA ILE A 8 -9.55 -0.92 11.84
C ILE A 8 -10.12 0.15 10.92
N THR A 9 -9.80 0.05 9.63
CA THR A 9 -10.37 0.88 8.58
C THR A 9 -11.19 0.01 7.63
N VAL A 10 -12.44 0.37 7.39
CA VAL A 10 -13.29 -0.27 6.37
C VAL A 10 -13.40 0.67 5.19
N THR A 11 -13.15 0.15 3.98
CA THR A 11 -13.23 0.89 2.73
C THR A 11 -14.23 0.19 1.81
N VAL A 12 -15.09 0.98 1.18
CA VAL A 12 -16.08 0.53 0.19
C VAL A 12 -15.98 1.42 -1.05
N ALA A 13 -16.44 0.91 -2.18
CA ALA A 13 -16.53 1.70 -3.41
C ALA A 13 -17.94 2.27 -3.58
N SER A 14 -18.03 3.49 -4.12
CA SER A 14 -19.29 4.04 -4.59
C SER A 14 -19.65 3.48 -5.96
N ASP A 15 -20.94 3.39 -6.27
CA ASP A 15 -21.42 3.01 -7.59
C ASP A 15 -21.51 4.20 -8.57
N ALA A 16 -22.13 3.95 -9.74
CA ALA A 16 -22.28 4.95 -10.79
C ALA A 16 -23.19 6.13 -10.41
N ASN A 17 -24.08 5.96 -9.42
CA ASN A 17 -24.94 7.00 -8.88
C ASN A 17 -24.27 7.76 -7.72
N GLY A 18 -23.10 7.30 -7.28
CA GLY A 18 -22.41 7.81 -6.10
C GLY A 18 -22.87 7.16 -4.79
N ASP A 19 -23.73 6.15 -4.85
CA ASP A 19 -24.20 5.44 -3.66
C ASP A 19 -23.14 4.48 -3.14
N TYR A 20 -23.03 4.36 -1.82
CA TYR A 20 -22.13 3.43 -1.14
C TYR A 20 -22.78 2.92 0.15
N ALA A 21 -22.37 1.74 0.60
CA ALA A 21 -22.88 1.15 1.83
C ALA A 21 -21.78 0.43 2.59
N PHE A 22 -21.64 0.74 3.88
CA PHE A 22 -20.81 -0.03 4.78
C PHE A 22 -21.60 -1.20 5.38
N PRO A 23 -21.04 -2.41 5.45
CA PRO A 23 -21.71 -3.53 6.10
C PRO A 23 -21.88 -3.30 7.61
N ALA A 24 -23.06 -3.61 8.14
CA ALA A 24 -23.38 -3.41 9.56
C ALA A 24 -22.55 -4.28 10.51
N ASP A 25 -22.10 -5.46 10.05
CA ASP A 25 -21.24 -6.38 10.79
C ASP A 25 -19.77 -5.94 10.83
N ARG A 26 -19.42 -4.85 10.12
CA ARG A 26 -18.05 -4.31 10.04
C ARG A 26 -17.86 -3.01 10.79
N LEU A 27 -18.93 -2.40 11.31
CA LEU A 27 -18.88 -1.13 12.03
C LEU A 27 -19.62 -1.25 13.36
N GLU A 28 -18.91 -0.94 14.45
CA GLU A 28 -19.50 -0.81 15.78
C GLU A 28 -20.05 0.61 16.02
N PRO A 29 -20.96 0.80 16.98
CA PRO A 29 -21.38 2.14 17.40
C PRO A 29 -20.22 3.06 17.81
N GLY A 30 -20.36 4.35 17.52
CA GLY A 30 -19.40 5.40 17.89
C GLY A 30 -19.07 6.34 16.75
N ARG A 31 -18.06 7.17 16.99
CA ARG A 31 -17.61 8.21 16.07
C ARG A 31 -16.64 7.68 15.02
N TYR A 32 -16.89 8.03 13.76
CA TYR A 32 -16.07 7.67 12.61
C TYR A 32 -15.61 8.90 11.84
N GLU A 33 -14.42 8.78 11.28
CA GLU A 33 -13.94 9.62 10.19
C GLU A 33 -14.12 8.88 8.85
N LEU A 34 -14.80 9.53 7.92
CA LEU A 34 -14.91 9.11 6.53
C LEU A 34 -13.92 9.91 5.69
N THR A 35 -13.03 9.19 5.04
CA THR A 35 -12.11 9.75 4.04
C THR A 35 -12.45 9.18 2.67
N ILE A 36 -11.98 9.86 1.63
CA ILE A 36 -12.16 9.41 0.25
C ILE A 36 -10.80 9.14 -0.41
N ARG A 37 -10.79 8.18 -1.32
CA ARG A 37 -9.69 7.98 -2.27
C ARG A 37 -10.23 8.08 -3.69
N ALA A 38 -10.20 9.28 -4.22
CA ALA A 38 -10.64 9.59 -5.58
C ALA A 38 -9.68 10.60 -6.19
N ALA A 39 -8.84 10.17 -7.14
CA ALA A 39 -7.99 11.11 -7.87
C ALA A 39 -8.88 12.14 -8.61
N GLY A 40 -8.47 13.41 -8.58
CA GLY A 40 -9.25 14.53 -9.10
C GLY A 40 -10.34 15.09 -8.15
N TYR A 41 -10.51 14.50 -6.96
CA TYR A 41 -11.53 14.94 -6.01
C TYR A 41 -11.00 15.00 -4.56
N GLY A 42 -11.46 16.03 -3.84
CA GLY A 42 -11.31 16.21 -2.41
C GLY A 42 -12.66 16.09 -1.70
N LEU A 43 -12.64 15.71 -0.43
CA LEU A 43 -13.82 15.76 0.42
C LEU A 43 -14.02 17.19 0.92
N ASP A 44 -15.23 17.72 0.80
CA ASP A 44 -15.63 19.01 1.35
C ASP A 44 -16.03 18.83 2.83
N GLY A 45 -15.17 19.27 3.75
CA GLY A 45 -15.36 19.12 5.19
C GLY A 45 -14.65 17.91 5.82
N LEU A 46 -15.00 17.60 7.07
CA LEU A 46 -14.26 16.64 7.92
C LEU A 46 -14.70 15.18 7.80
N GLY A 47 -15.82 14.89 7.12
CA GLY A 47 -16.32 13.51 6.97
C GLY A 47 -16.68 12.80 8.28
N LEU A 48 -17.02 13.54 9.34
CA LEU A 48 -17.29 12.95 10.66
C LEU A 48 -18.74 12.46 10.76
N VAL A 49 -18.91 11.22 11.24
CA VAL A 49 -20.22 10.57 11.37
C VAL A 49 -20.31 9.85 12.71
N GLU A 50 -21.46 9.97 13.39
CA GLU A 50 -21.77 9.23 14.61
C GLU A 50 -22.72 8.07 14.29
N LEU A 51 -22.35 6.85 14.71
CA LEU A 51 -23.18 5.66 14.56
C LEU A 51 -23.83 5.29 15.89
N ALA A 52 -25.17 5.35 15.94
CA ALA A 52 -25.94 4.91 17.08
C ALA A 52 -26.29 3.41 16.98
N PRO A 53 -26.38 2.67 18.10
CA PRO A 53 -26.74 1.25 18.08
C PRO A 53 -28.09 1.00 17.39
N GLY A 54 -28.13 0.03 16.46
CA GLY A 54 -29.36 -0.43 15.81
C GLY A 54 -30.05 0.58 14.90
N LYS A 55 -29.43 1.73 14.61
CA LYS A 55 -30.01 2.78 13.77
C LYS A 55 -29.24 2.90 12.46
N ALA A 56 -29.96 2.91 11.35
CA ALA A 56 -29.38 3.25 10.05
C ALA A 56 -28.94 4.73 10.06
N THR A 57 -27.69 4.97 9.68
CA THR A 57 -27.13 6.31 9.52
C THR A 57 -26.86 6.57 8.04
N ARG A 58 -27.30 7.73 7.56
CA ARG A 58 -26.97 8.24 6.23
C ARG A 58 -25.95 9.36 6.36
N ALA A 59 -24.93 9.33 5.52
CA ALA A 59 -23.94 10.39 5.41
C ALA A 59 -23.85 10.79 3.94
N ASP A 60 -24.11 12.07 3.66
CA ASP A 60 -23.92 12.63 2.31
C ASP A 60 -22.54 13.28 2.26
N LEU A 61 -21.65 12.72 1.43
CA LEU A 61 -20.31 13.26 1.24
C LEU A 61 -20.29 14.17 0.01
N ARG A 62 -20.00 15.44 0.22
CA ARG A 62 -19.82 16.41 -0.85
C ARG A 62 -18.38 16.36 -1.35
N LEU A 63 -18.21 16.15 -2.65
CA LEU A 63 -16.89 16.13 -3.29
C LEU A 63 -16.66 17.43 -4.05
N VAL A 64 -15.45 17.96 -3.96
CA VAL A 64 -14.99 19.10 -4.75
C VAL A 64 -13.91 18.66 -5.72
N SER A 65 -13.90 19.25 -6.92
CA SER A 65 -12.84 19.00 -7.90
C SER A 65 -11.50 19.51 -7.35
N THR A 66 -10.47 18.69 -7.45
CA THR A 66 -9.09 19.05 -7.09
C THR A 66 -8.15 18.62 -8.21
N PRO A 67 -6.97 19.26 -8.34
CA PRO A 67 -5.94 18.74 -9.22
C PRO A 67 -5.61 17.28 -8.88
N VAL A 68 -5.26 16.51 -9.89
CA VAL A 68 -4.72 15.16 -9.69
C VAL A 68 -3.30 15.29 -9.17
N THR A 69 -3.06 14.71 -8.01
CA THR A 69 -1.75 14.76 -7.34
C THR A 69 -1.09 13.38 -7.38
N THR A 70 0.24 13.38 -7.50
CA THR A 70 1.05 12.18 -7.69
C THR A 70 1.10 11.26 -6.47
N ASP A 71 0.78 11.78 -5.29
CA ASP A 71 0.74 11.05 -4.02
C ASP A 71 -0.32 9.93 -4.00
N ARG A 72 -1.30 10.00 -4.91
CA ARG A 72 -2.42 9.05 -4.97
C ARG A 72 -2.29 8.00 -6.06
N LEU A 73 -1.28 8.12 -6.94
CA LEU A 73 -1.09 7.21 -8.06
C LEU A 73 -0.60 5.84 -7.60
N THR A 74 -1.21 4.79 -8.14
CA THR A 74 -0.72 3.42 -8.08
C THR A 74 0.54 3.25 -8.92
N ASN A 75 1.28 2.15 -8.71
CA ASN A 75 2.46 1.84 -9.55
C ASN A 75 2.09 1.76 -11.04
N SER A 76 0.95 1.16 -11.37
CA SER A 76 0.46 1.09 -12.75
C SER A 76 0.18 2.47 -13.34
N GLU A 77 -0.43 3.37 -12.57
CA GLU A 77 -0.70 4.75 -13.00
C GLU A 77 0.59 5.55 -13.21
N TRP A 78 1.58 5.43 -12.31
CA TRP A 78 2.92 5.97 -12.57
C TRP A 78 3.49 5.46 -13.89
N MET A 79 3.44 4.15 -14.12
CA MET A 79 3.99 3.51 -15.31
C MET A 79 3.33 3.98 -16.62
N VAL A 80 2.03 4.26 -16.63
CA VAL A 80 1.35 4.77 -17.85
C VAL A 80 1.45 6.29 -18.00
N SER A 81 1.65 7.02 -16.90
CA SER A 81 1.77 8.48 -16.88
C SER A 81 3.13 8.95 -17.34
N VAL A 82 4.20 8.32 -16.83
CA VAL A 82 5.57 8.77 -17.07
C VAL A 82 5.95 8.54 -18.55
N PRO A 83 6.41 9.59 -19.25
CA PRO A 83 6.87 9.47 -20.63
C PRO A 83 8.21 8.75 -20.66
N GLY A 84 8.53 8.06 -21.75
CA GLY A 84 9.86 7.48 -21.95
C GLY A 84 9.87 6.17 -22.73
N PRO A 85 11.06 5.61 -22.98
CA PRO A 85 11.23 4.37 -23.71
C PRO A 85 10.59 3.18 -22.98
N GLU A 86 9.79 2.38 -23.70
CA GLU A 86 9.07 1.25 -23.11
C GLU A 86 9.99 0.14 -22.58
N ASP A 87 11.17 -0.04 -23.17
CA ASP A 87 12.19 -0.97 -22.68
C ASP A 87 12.76 -0.56 -21.31
N LEU A 88 13.02 0.75 -21.10
CA LEU A 88 13.46 1.27 -19.81
C LEU A 88 12.34 1.24 -18.78
N LYS A 89 11.10 1.56 -19.18
CA LYS A 89 9.93 1.47 -18.30
C LYS A 89 9.70 0.04 -17.82
N ARG A 90 9.87 -0.97 -18.67
CA ARG A 90 9.76 -2.39 -18.27
C ARG A 90 10.74 -2.78 -17.15
N ALA A 91 11.93 -2.17 -17.11
CA ALA A 91 12.89 -2.42 -16.03
C ALA A 91 12.35 -2.01 -14.64
N LEU A 92 11.38 -1.08 -14.58
CA LEU A 92 10.76 -0.63 -13.34
C LEU A 92 9.79 -1.63 -12.73
N LEU A 93 9.40 -2.68 -13.46
CA LEU A 93 8.58 -3.76 -12.89
C LEU A 93 9.31 -4.42 -11.71
N ASN A 94 10.62 -4.66 -11.83
CA ASN A 94 11.47 -5.18 -10.75
C ASN A 94 11.67 -4.18 -9.59
N CYS A 95 11.24 -2.93 -9.75
CA CYS A 95 11.30 -1.89 -8.73
C CYS A 95 10.00 -1.77 -7.93
N ALA A 96 8.89 -2.21 -8.51
CA ALA A 96 7.53 -2.05 -7.97
C ALA A 96 7.12 -3.13 -6.95
N ASP A 97 7.96 -4.16 -6.73
CA ASP A 97 7.62 -5.32 -5.90
C ASP A 97 7.57 -5.01 -4.39
N CYS A 98 8.44 -4.11 -3.91
CA CYS A 98 8.57 -3.85 -2.46
C CYS A 98 7.92 -2.53 -2.01
N HIS A 99 7.84 -1.54 -2.89
CA HIS A 99 7.29 -0.22 -2.55
C HIS A 99 6.78 0.51 -3.79
N SER A 100 6.10 1.65 -3.56
CA SER A 100 5.63 2.48 -4.67
C SER A 100 6.78 3.10 -5.47
N LEU A 101 6.60 3.21 -6.79
CA LEU A 101 7.47 3.94 -7.72
C LEU A 101 7.51 5.45 -7.45
N ARG A 102 6.56 5.97 -6.65
CA ARG A 102 6.56 7.35 -6.18
C ARG A 102 7.92 7.78 -5.61
N ARG A 103 8.59 6.92 -4.84
CA ARG A 103 9.91 7.22 -4.26
C ARG A 103 10.98 7.52 -5.32
N ILE A 104 10.87 6.91 -6.50
CA ILE A 104 11.81 7.12 -7.60
C ILE A 104 11.48 8.44 -8.29
N PHE A 105 10.22 8.61 -8.70
CA PHE A 105 9.81 9.76 -9.49
C PHE A 105 9.76 11.06 -8.69
N GLU A 106 9.42 11.04 -7.39
CA GLU A 106 9.47 12.23 -6.54
C GLU A 106 10.86 12.49 -5.93
N SER A 107 11.86 11.68 -6.26
CA SER A 107 13.23 11.91 -5.78
C SER A 107 13.90 13.09 -6.48
N LYS A 108 14.93 13.64 -5.84
CA LYS A 108 15.89 14.58 -6.44
C LYS A 108 17.19 13.91 -6.87
N HIS A 109 17.19 12.59 -7.01
CA HIS A 109 18.39 11.83 -7.36
C HIS A 109 18.86 12.18 -8.77
N THR A 110 20.15 12.47 -8.91
CA THR A 110 20.80 12.57 -10.22
C THR A 110 21.01 11.17 -10.81
N ALA A 111 21.40 11.09 -12.08
CA ALA A 111 21.77 9.81 -12.70
C ALA A 111 22.88 9.09 -11.89
N THR A 112 23.89 9.85 -11.45
CA THR A 112 24.97 9.33 -10.59
C THR A 112 24.45 8.79 -9.26
N ASP A 113 23.42 9.42 -8.67
CA ASP A 113 22.83 8.91 -7.43
C ASP A 113 22.04 7.62 -7.67
N PHE A 114 21.31 7.52 -8.78
CA PHE A 114 20.60 6.29 -9.13
C PHE A 114 21.54 5.10 -9.36
N LEU A 115 22.71 5.31 -9.97
CA LEU A 115 23.72 4.26 -10.12
C LEU A 115 24.13 3.69 -8.75
N LYS A 116 24.32 4.54 -7.74
CA LYS A 116 24.60 4.09 -6.36
C LYS A 116 23.42 3.31 -5.77
N VAL A 117 22.18 3.73 -6.03
CA VAL A 117 20.97 3.02 -5.58
C VAL A 117 20.92 1.61 -6.19
N PHE A 118 21.26 1.47 -7.46
CA PHE A 118 21.26 0.16 -8.14
C PHE A 118 22.29 -0.80 -7.55
N GLU A 119 23.44 -0.29 -7.08
CA GLU A 119 24.46 -1.07 -6.37
C GLU A 119 24.03 -1.46 -4.94
N GLN A 120 23.38 -0.54 -4.22
CA GLN A 120 23.01 -0.73 -2.80
C GLN A 120 21.84 -1.70 -2.59
N ARG A 121 20.99 -1.93 -3.61
CA ARG A 121 19.86 -2.86 -3.51
C ARG A 121 20.28 -4.34 -3.44
N LEU A 122 21.58 -4.63 -3.45
CA LEU A 122 22.19 -5.93 -3.28
C LEU A 122 22.30 -6.30 -1.77
N VAL A 123 21.18 -6.62 -1.11
CA VAL A 123 21.19 -7.13 0.27
C VAL A 123 21.20 -8.67 0.25
N GLY A 124 22.30 -9.28 0.72
CA GLY A 124 22.47 -10.73 0.87
C GLY A 124 23.48 -11.39 -0.09
N GLU A 125 23.92 -12.60 0.24
CA GLU A 125 24.95 -13.37 -0.50
C GLU A 125 24.51 -13.78 -1.92
N HIS A 126 23.21 -13.71 -2.24
CA HIS A 126 22.65 -14.06 -3.54
C HIS A 126 22.42 -12.79 -4.38
N ARG A 127 23.52 -12.12 -4.74
CA ARG A 127 23.54 -10.87 -5.52
C ARG A 127 23.07 -11.11 -6.97
N ARG A 128 21.79 -10.92 -7.25
CA ARG A 128 21.34 -10.59 -8.61
C ARG A 128 21.29 -9.06 -8.75
N PRO A 129 21.92 -8.46 -9.78
CA PRO A 129 21.74 -7.05 -10.07
C PRO A 129 20.24 -6.77 -10.22
N ALA A 130 19.70 -5.84 -9.43
CA ALA A 130 18.28 -5.43 -9.56
C ALA A 130 18.00 -4.84 -10.96
N VAL A 131 19.05 -4.32 -11.61
CA VAL A 131 19.02 -3.75 -12.95
C VAL A 131 20.10 -4.42 -13.80
N ASN A 132 19.77 -4.79 -15.04
CA ASN A 132 20.74 -5.33 -15.99
C ASN A 132 21.85 -4.28 -16.24
N PRO A 133 23.14 -4.60 -16.03
CA PRO A 133 24.25 -3.66 -16.24
C PRO A 133 24.26 -3.03 -17.63
N ALA A 134 23.79 -3.74 -18.66
CA ALA A 134 23.73 -3.24 -20.04
C ALA A 134 22.77 -2.04 -20.23
N ILE A 135 21.84 -1.82 -19.30
CA ILE A 135 20.88 -0.71 -19.35
C ILE A 135 21.00 0.26 -18.17
N ALA A 136 21.92 0.03 -17.23
CA ALA A 136 21.96 0.75 -15.96
C ALA A 136 22.16 2.27 -16.15
N GLU A 137 23.11 2.69 -16.97
CA GLU A 137 23.35 4.10 -17.28
C GLU A 137 22.14 4.74 -17.96
N LYS A 138 21.60 4.09 -19.00
CA LYS A 138 20.40 4.57 -19.71
C LYS A 138 19.19 4.70 -18.80
N LEU A 139 19.00 3.74 -17.89
CA LEU A 139 17.92 3.77 -16.92
C LEU A 139 18.13 4.91 -15.90
N ALA A 140 19.35 5.11 -15.41
CA ALA A 140 19.67 6.20 -14.49
C ALA A 140 19.43 7.58 -15.11
N ASP A 141 19.89 7.79 -16.34
CA ASP A 141 19.67 9.03 -17.09
C ASP A 141 18.19 9.29 -17.32
N TYR A 142 17.45 8.26 -17.74
CA TYR A 142 16.02 8.32 -17.92
C TYR A 142 15.31 8.70 -16.62
N LEU A 143 15.57 8.00 -15.51
CA LEU A 143 14.95 8.30 -14.23
C LEU A 143 15.26 9.71 -13.74
N ALA A 144 16.49 10.18 -13.93
CA ALA A 144 16.88 11.56 -13.60
C ALA A 144 16.23 12.60 -14.52
N SER A 145 15.85 12.24 -15.75
CA SER A 145 15.15 13.14 -16.67
C SER A 145 13.67 13.33 -16.34
N VAL A 146 13.03 12.34 -15.70
CA VAL A 146 11.58 12.37 -15.42
C VAL A 146 11.24 12.56 -13.94
N ASN A 147 12.23 12.50 -13.05
CA ASN A 147 12.06 12.80 -11.62
C ASN A 147 12.12 14.30 -11.31
N LEU A 148 12.30 14.65 -10.03
CA LEU A 148 12.37 16.03 -9.54
C LEU A 148 13.82 16.53 -9.34
N SER A 149 14.82 15.91 -9.97
CA SER A 149 16.22 16.33 -9.83
C SER A 149 16.52 17.67 -10.50
N ARG A 150 15.78 18.01 -11.57
CA ARG A 150 15.96 19.25 -12.35
C ARG A 150 14.75 20.18 -12.30
N GLN A 151 13.68 19.79 -11.61
CA GLN A 151 12.40 20.50 -11.59
C GLN A 151 11.69 20.34 -10.25
N SER A 152 10.83 21.29 -9.88
CA SER A 152 10.05 21.25 -8.64
C SER A 152 8.74 20.48 -8.76
N THR A 153 8.26 20.24 -9.98
CA THR A 153 7.04 19.52 -10.32
C THR A 153 7.26 18.65 -11.54
N HIS A 154 6.46 17.60 -11.70
CA HIS A 154 6.44 16.81 -12.93
C HIS A 154 5.85 17.61 -14.10
N ASP A 155 6.40 17.37 -15.30
CA ASP A 155 6.02 18.00 -16.57
C ASP A 155 5.06 17.14 -17.41
N PHE A 156 4.63 16.00 -16.88
CA PHE A 156 3.65 15.12 -17.49
C PHE A 156 2.33 15.11 -16.70
N GLU A 157 1.23 14.88 -17.43
CA GLU A 157 -0.09 14.74 -16.84
C GLU A 157 -0.28 13.32 -16.27
N PRO A 158 -0.73 13.19 -15.00
CA PRO A 158 -1.09 11.89 -14.44
C PRO A 158 -2.27 11.24 -15.18
N LYS A 159 -2.07 10.02 -15.67
CA LYS A 159 -3.11 9.17 -16.23
C LYS A 159 -3.66 8.25 -15.14
N ILE A 160 -4.92 8.45 -14.79
CA ILE A 160 -5.63 7.69 -13.75
C ILE A 160 -6.34 6.49 -14.40
N ALA A 161 -6.39 5.36 -13.71
CA ALA A 161 -7.17 4.21 -14.14
C ALA A 161 -8.70 4.51 -14.10
N PRO A 162 -9.50 3.83 -14.94
CA PRO A 162 -10.96 3.92 -14.84
C PRO A 162 -11.46 3.56 -13.44
N ARG A 163 -12.53 4.23 -12.98
CA ARG A 163 -13.15 3.91 -11.70
C ARG A 163 -13.79 2.51 -11.74
N PRO A 164 -13.85 1.79 -10.61
CA PRO A 164 -14.61 0.55 -10.52
C PRO A 164 -16.06 0.75 -10.95
N THR A 165 -16.63 -0.22 -11.67
CA THR A 165 -18.03 -0.23 -12.10
C THR A 165 -18.66 -1.61 -11.92
N GLY A 166 -19.99 -1.68 -11.94
CA GLY A 166 -20.73 -2.94 -11.87
C GLY A 166 -20.41 -3.73 -10.61
N ARG A 167 -20.05 -5.02 -10.74
CA ARG A 167 -19.73 -5.87 -9.58
C ARG A 167 -18.50 -5.40 -8.81
N ALA A 168 -17.57 -4.68 -9.44
CA ALA A 168 -16.35 -4.21 -8.79
C ALA A 168 -16.62 -3.15 -7.71
N THR A 169 -17.78 -2.46 -7.75
CA THR A 169 -18.15 -1.48 -6.72
C THR A 169 -18.66 -2.14 -5.43
N ARG A 170 -18.86 -3.47 -5.42
CA ARG A 170 -19.30 -4.24 -4.25
C ARG A 170 -18.15 -4.72 -3.37
N VAL A 171 -16.91 -4.33 -3.69
CA VAL A 171 -15.75 -4.69 -2.88
C VAL A 171 -15.82 -4.02 -1.52
N ILE A 172 -15.47 -4.77 -0.47
CA ILE A 172 -15.28 -4.29 0.89
C ILE A 172 -13.86 -4.65 1.27
N ILE A 173 -13.08 -3.65 1.68
CA ILE A 173 -11.71 -3.81 2.13
C ILE A 173 -11.69 -3.52 3.62
N THR A 174 -11.06 -4.38 4.41
CA THR A 174 -10.81 -4.15 5.83
C THR A 174 -9.30 -4.13 6.04
N GLU A 175 -8.80 -3.01 6.54
CA GLU A 175 -7.39 -2.77 6.81
C GLU A 175 -7.17 -2.70 8.32
N TYR A 176 -6.07 -3.29 8.78
CA TYR A 176 -5.68 -3.36 10.18
C TYR A 176 -4.36 -2.63 10.37
N ASP A 177 -4.37 -1.57 11.17
CA ASP A 177 -3.15 -0.90 11.59
C ASP A 177 -2.33 -1.86 12.46
N LEU A 178 -1.08 -2.10 12.05
CA LEU A 178 -0.13 -2.86 12.86
C LEU A 178 0.56 -1.94 13.89
N PRO A 179 0.93 -2.46 15.07
CA PRO A 179 1.45 -1.65 16.17
C PRO A 179 2.84 -1.05 15.90
N ARG A 180 3.59 -1.60 14.93
CA ARG A 180 4.96 -1.18 14.57
C ARG A 180 5.14 -1.19 13.06
N LYS A 181 5.91 -0.25 12.51
CA LYS A 181 6.12 -0.12 11.06
C LYS A 181 7.17 -1.10 10.54
N GLU A 182 8.06 -1.52 11.42
CA GLU A 182 9.22 -2.37 11.17
C GLU A 182 8.84 -3.82 10.93
N ILE A 183 7.60 -4.21 11.26
CA ILE A 183 7.09 -5.57 11.14
C ILE A 183 7.25 -6.08 9.71
N GLN A 184 6.86 -5.27 8.72
CA GLN A 184 6.89 -5.62 7.30
C GLN A 184 6.24 -7.01 7.08
N PRO A 185 4.92 -7.13 7.30
CA PRO A 185 4.24 -8.42 7.20
C PRO A 185 4.46 -9.01 5.79
N HIS A 186 4.89 -10.27 5.73
CA HIS A 186 5.18 -10.92 4.45
C HIS A 186 4.13 -11.99 4.12
N ASP A 187 4.18 -13.12 4.81
CA ASP A 187 3.25 -14.23 4.61
C ASP A 187 2.11 -14.16 5.61
N VAL A 188 0.93 -14.59 5.17
CA VAL A 188 -0.31 -14.53 5.94
C VAL A 188 -1.08 -15.83 5.75
N ILE A 189 -1.49 -16.45 6.86
CA ILE A 189 -2.41 -17.58 6.88
C ILE A 189 -3.61 -17.25 7.78
N VAL A 190 -4.73 -17.91 7.54
CA VAL A 190 -5.93 -17.81 8.39
C VAL A 190 -6.19 -19.18 8.98
N ASP A 191 -6.21 -19.27 10.30
CA ASP A 191 -6.49 -20.53 10.99
C ASP A 191 -7.99 -20.88 10.97
N PRO A 192 -8.39 -22.13 11.33
CA PRO A 192 -9.79 -22.53 11.34
C PRO A 192 -10.69 -21.74 12.31
N ALA A 193 -10.11 -21.06 13.31
CA ALA A 193 -10.83 -20.18 14.22
C ALA A 193 -11.02 -18.75 13.64
N GLY A 194 -10.45 -18.48 12.47
CA GLY A 194 -10.51 -17.19 11.79
C GLY A 194 -9.49 -16.18 12.31
N MET A 195 -8.47 -16.61 13.07
CA MET A 195 -7.36 -15.74 13.45
C MET A 195 -6.37 -15.64 12.29
N VAL A 196 -5.80 -14.46 12.12
CA VAL A 196 -4.84 -14.18 11.06
C VAL A 196 -3.45 -14.29 11.65
N TRP A 197 -2.62 -15.19 11.11
CA TRP A 197 -1.22 -15.30 11.48
C TRP A 197 -0.35 -14.74 10.38
N PHE A 198 0.69 -14.01 10.75
CA PHE A 198 1.59 -13.41 9.77
C PHE A 198 3.04 -13.35 10.24
N SER A 199 3.95 -13.52 9.28
CA SER A 199 5.39 -13.44 9.49
C SER A 199 5.90 -12.00 9.49
N HIS A 200 7.02 -11.74 10.17
CA HIS A 200 7.67 -10.44 10.20
C HIS A 200 8.90 -10.50 9.30
N PHE A 201 8.97 -9.71 8.23
CA PHE A 201 10.19 -9.63 7.42
C PHE A 201 11.31 -8.86 8.12
N GLY A 202 10.97 -7.89 8.98
CA GLY A 202 11.95 -7.03 9.65
C GLY A 202 12.37 -7.46 11.06
N GLU A 203 11.68 -8.43 11.67
CA GLU A 203 11.84 -8.77 13.09
C GLU A 203 11.73 -10.29 13.36
N GLN A 204 12.29 -10.78 14.46
CA GLN A 204 12.15 -12.19 14.87
C GLN A 204 10.88 -12.45 15.69
N PHE A 205 9.72 -12.25 15.05
CA PHE A 205 8.42 -12.55 15.63
C PHE A 205 7.50 -13.24 14.62
N LEU A 206 6.63 -14.09 15.15
CA LEU A 206 5.38 -14.49 14.52
C LEU A 206 4.25 -13.73 15.21
N SER A 207 3.28 -13.22 14.47
CA SER A 207 2.16 -12.50 15.07
C SER A 207 0.82 -13.12 14.75
N LYS A 208 -0.10 -13.02 15.71
CA LYS A 208 -1.51 -13.32 15.54
C LYS A 208 -2.36 -12.07 15.67
N LEU A 209 -3.20 -11.83 14.69
CA LEU A 209 -4.22 -10.79 14.65
C LEU A 209 -5.61 -11.41 14.83
N ASP A 210 -6.38 -10.88 15.77
CA ASP A 210 -7.83 -11.12 15.85
C ASP A 210 -8.55 -10.11 14.94
N PRO A 211 -9.18 -10.55 13.83
CA PRO A 211 -9.83 -9.64 12.87
C PRO A 211 -11.07 -8.93 13.42
N LYS A 212 -11.66 -9.40 14.52
CA LYS A 212 -12.83 -8.76 15.14
C LYS A 212 -12.42 -7.56 15.97
N THR A 213 -11.33 -7.69 16.72
CA THR A 213 -10.87 -6.65 17.66
C THR A 213 -9.72 -5.81 17.12
N GLY A 214 -9.03 -6.28 16.08
CA GLY A 214 -7.81 -5.68 15.56
C GLY A 214 -6.59 -5.89 16.48
N LYS A 215 -6.71 -6.74 17.52
CA LYS A 215 -5.63 -6.99 18.48
C LYS A 215 -4.55 -7.86 17.85
N VAL A 216 -3.32 -7.38 17.89
CA VAL A 216 -2.12 -8.13 17.52
C VAL A 216 -1.43 -8.67 18.77
N THR A 217 -1.00 -9.93 18.73
CA THR A 217 -0.18 -10.58 19.77
C THR A 217 1.09 -11.13 19.13
N ASP A 218 2.25 -10.67 19.59
CA ASP A 218 3.56 -11.11 19.12
C ASP A 218 4.03 -12.37 19.86
N PHE A 219 4.67 -13.27 19.13
CA PHE A 219 5.32 -14.48 19.64
C PHE A 219 6.80 -14.46 19.20
N PRO A 220 7.76 -14.38 20.13
CA PRO A 220 9.17 -14.37 19.76
C PRO A 220 9.55 -15.72 19.15
N ILE A 221 10.29 -15.67 18.04
CA ILE A 221 10.83 -16.86 17.39
C ILE A 221 12.36 -16.92 17.56
N PRO A 222 12.96 -18.10 17.81
CA PRO A 222 14.40 -18.21 17.98
C PRO A 222 15.17 -17.72 16.75
N VAL A 223 16.30 -17.05 16.98
CA VAL A 223 17.24 -16.72 15.91
C VAL A 223 17.93 -18.00 15.47
N GLN A 224 17.63 -18.47 14.27
CA GLN A 224 18.18 -19.74 13.76
C GLN A 224 19.64 -19.60 13.33
N LYS A 225 20.03 -18.43 12.79
CA LYS A 225 21.39 -18.16 12.30
C LYS A 225 21.89 -16.81 12.84
N PRO A 226 22.82 -16.81 13.81
CA PRO A 226 23.46 -15.59 14.26
C PRO A 226 24.14 -14.85 13.10
N ASN A 227 24.12 -13.51 13.12
CA ASN A 227 24.70 -12.62 12.10
C ASN A 227 24.04 -12.65 10.70
N HIS A 228 22.90 -13.30 10.53
CA HIS A 228 22.07 -13.18 9.32
C HIS A 228 20.93 -12.16 9.51
N PRO A 229 20.34 -11.63 8.42
CA PRO A 229 19.13 -10.81 8.51
C PRO A 229 18.05 -11.49 9.35
N LYS A 230 17.39 -10.70 10.20
CA LYS A 230 16.24 -11.13 10.97
C LYS A 230 15.01 -11.23 10.06
N GLY A 231 14.03 -11.98 10.49
CA GLY A 231 12.74 -12.09 9.83
C GLY A 231 12.43 -13.49 9.34
N THR A 232 11.15 -13.73 9.12
CA THR A 232 10.63 -14.94 8.49
C THR A 232 9.82 -14.56 7.26
N LEU A 233 9.93 -15.39 6.24
CA LEU A 233 9.33 -15.17 4.93
C LEU A 233 8.26 -16.20 4.60
N ASP A 234 8.20 -17.29 5.35
CA ASP A 234 7.35 -18.43 5.05
C ASP A 234 6.58 -18.84 6.32
N LEU A 235 5.31 -19.19 6.12
CA LEU A 235 4.40 -19.59 7.17
C LEU A 235 3.46 -20.67 6.62
N GLU A 236 3.63 -21.88 7.14
CA GLU A 236 2.82 -23.04 6.77
C GLU A 236 2.00 -23.50 7.97
N ILE A 237 0.82 -24.07 7.68
CA ILE A 237 -0.01 -24.78 8.64
C ILE A 237 0.46 -26.23 8.67
N ASP A 238 0.55 -26.83 9.85
CA ASP A 238 0.91 -28.24 9.97
C ASP A 238 -0.19 -29.19 9.43
N ALA A 239 0.08 -30.49 9.41
CA ALA A 239 -0.86 -31.48 8.89
C ALA A 239 -2.18 -31.55 9.70
N ASP A 240 -2.17 -31.08 10.94
CA ASP A 240 -3.31 -31.09 11.86
C ASP A 240 -4.15 -29.81 11.77
N GLY A 241 -3.69 -28.81 11.00
CA GLY A 241 -4.42 -27.56 10.78
C GLY A 241 -4.03 -26.42 11.72
N TYR A 242 -2.89 -26.51 12.40
CA TYR A 242 -2.38 -25.52 13.37
C TYR A 242 -1.04 -24.88 12.99
#